data_AF-A0A2H6K398-F1
#
_entry.id   AF-A0A2H6K398-F1
#
_cell.length_a   1.000
_cell.length_b   1.000
_cell.length_c   1.000
_cell.angle_alpha   90.00
_cell.angle_beta   90.00
_cell.angle_gamma   90.00
#
_symmetry.space_group_name_H-M   'P 1'
#
loop_
_entity.id
_entity.type
_entity.pdbx_description
1 polymer ?
#
loop_
_entity_poly.entity_id
_entity_poly.type
_entity_poly.pdbx_seq_one_letter_code
_entity_poly.pdbx_strand_id
1 'polypeptide(L)'
;MSKTSRKKWDYHDIAQWGPGRHELGATIPVSGTADDYDTGGWRSERPLRDREKCNDCMICFFACPDSSVIVEDGKMATIDLKHCKGCGICAQVCPRDAIELKNEIIARKLEEE
;
A
#
# COMPACT_ATOMS: atom_id res chain seq x y z
N MET A 1 16.98 -15.26 2.15
CA MET A 1 17.44 -13.96 2.70
C MET A 1 17.15 -13.96 4.18
N SER A 2 18.17 -13.77 5.02
CA SER A 2 18.06 -13.79 6.48
C SER A 2 16.97 -12.80 6.92
N LYS A 3 16.00 -13.27 7.71
CA LYS A 3 15.02 -12.43 8.40
C LYS A 3 15.74 -11.70 9.54
N THR A 4 16.64 -10.79 9.20
CA THR A 4 17.15 -9.82 10.18
C THR A 4 15.92 -9.06 10.68
N SER A 5 15.62 -9.14 11.98
CA SER A 5 14.48 -8.40 12.52
C SER A 5 14.65 -6.94 12.12
N ARG A 6 13.69 -6.40 11.35
CA ARG A 6 13.73 -5.00 10.93
C ARG A 6 13.86 -4.18 12.21
N LYS A 7 14.88 -3.33 12.32
CA LYS A 7 15.03 -2.42 13.46
C LYS A 7 13.73 -1.60 13.57
N LYS A 8 12.96 -1.75 14.64
CA LYS A 8 11.73 -0.98 14.82
C LYS A 8 12.07 0.39 15.40
N TRP A 9 11.54 1.45 14.81
CA TRP A 9 11.61 2.77 15.44
C TRP A 9 10.71 2.78 16.67
N ASP A 10 11.29 3.11 17.82
CA ASP A 10 10.52 3.36 19.04
C ASP A 10 10.10 4.83 19.07
N TYR A 11 8.85 5.10 18.74
CA TYR A 11 8.26 6.45 18.67
C TYR A 11 7.26 6.75 19.80
N HIS A 12 7.23 5.95 20.89
CA HIS A 12 6.24 6.13 21.96
C HIS A 12 6.36 7.47 22.70
N ASP A 13 7.55 8.06 22.72
CA ASP A 13 7.91 9.32 23.36
C ASP A 13 8.21 10.43 22.34
N ILE A 14 7.71 10.33 21.09
CA ILE A 14 8.05 11.27 20.00
C ILE A 14 7.82 12.75 20.35
N ALA A 15 6.87 13.03 21.25
CA ALA A 15 6.59 14.36 21.75
C ALA A 15 7.73 14.98 22.60
N GLN A 16 8.67 14.16 23.09
CA GLN A 16 9.81 14.58 23.91
C GLN A 16 11.13 14.56 23.12
N TRP A 17 11.10 14.24 21.82
CA TRP A 17 12.30 14.14 21.01
C TRP A 17 12.96 15.51 20.81
N GLY A 18 14.25 15.58 21.12
CA GLY A 18 15.11 16.70 20.76
C GLY A 18 16.11 16.33 19.66
N PRO A 19 16.92 17.30 19.17
CA PRO A 19 17.87 17.09 18.09
C PRO A 19 18.84 15.91 18.29
N GLY A 20 19.21 15.59 19.54
CA GLY A 20 20.11 14.49 19.87
C GLY A 20 19.50 13.08 19.80
N ARG A 21 18.18 12.97 19.60
CA ARG A 21 17.46 11.69 19.48
C ARG A 21 17.19 11.30 18.02
N HIS A 22 17.48 12.20 17.08
CA HIS A 22 17.48 11.90 15.65
C HIS A 22 18.73 11.13 15.27
N GLU A 23 18.59 10.20 14.32
CA GLU A 23 19.71 9.50 13.73
C GLU A 23 20.70 10.49 13.09
N LEU A 24 21.99 10.19 13.19
CA LEU A 24 23.04 11.02 12.59
C LEU A 24 22.79 11.17 11.10
N GLY A 25 22.87 12.41 10.61
CA GLY A 25 22.63 12.73 9.20
C GLY A 25 21.17 12.63 8.77
N ALA A 26 20.21 12.62 9.69
CA ALA A 26 18.78 12.49 9.40
C ALA A 26 18.45 11.22 8.58
N THR A 27 19.21 10.14 8.81
CA THR A 27 18.96 8.88 8.15
C THR A 27 17.61 8.31 8.60
N ILE A 28 16.84 7.78 7.64
CA ILE A 28 15.58 7.08 7.90
C ILE A 28 15.86 5.58 7.77
N PRO A 29 16.25 4.89 8.85
CA PRO A 29 16.72 3.50 8.76
C PRO A 29 15.57 2.52 8.53
N VAL A 30 14.32 2.92 8.83
CA VAL A 30 13.09 2.18 8.55
C VAL A 30 11.94 3.15 8.27
N SER A 31 10.91 2.65 7.58
CA SER A 31 9.68 3.36 7.20
C SER A 31 8.84 3.88 8.38
N GLY A 32 8.96 3.29 9.57
CA GLY A 32 8.27 3.73 10.79
C GLY A 32 6.74 3.76 10.63
N THR A 33 6.11 4.86 11.08
CA THR A 33 4.64 4.98 11.10
C THR A 33 3.99 4.88 9.72
N ALA A 34 4.71 5.17 8.63
CA ALA A 34 4.16 5.05 7.28
C ALA A 34 3.88 3.59 6.86
N ASP A 35 4.61 2.62 7.43
CA ASP A 35 4.43 1.17 7.21
C ASP A 35 3.68 0.50 8.38
N ASP A 36 3.84 1.04 9.59
CA ASP A 36 3.20 0.48 10.78
C ASP A 36 1.70 0.83 10.85
N TYR A 37 1.28 2.00 10.37
CA TYR A 37 -0.10 2.49 10.51
C TYR A 37 -1.04 1.88 9.45
N ASP A 38 -2.11 1.23 9.90
CA ASP A 38 -3.14 0.66 9.02
C ASP A 38 -4.08 1.76 8.50
N THR A 39 -3.95 2.09 7.21
CA THR A 39 -4.85 3.03 6.51
C THR A 39 -5.97 2.32 5.76
N GLY A 40 -6.04 0.99 5.79
CA GLY A 40 -7.02 0.20 5.07
C GLY A 40 -8.44 0.42 5.56
N GLY A 41 -8.60 0.80 6.84
CA GLY A 41 -9.89 1.17 7.41
C GLY A 41 -10.53 2.43 6.82
N TRP A 42 -9.84 3.18 5.96
CA TRP A 42 -10.36 4.42 5.36
C TRP A 42 -11.19 4.18 4.09
N ARG A 43 -11.17 2.97 3.55
CA ARG A 43 -11.86 2.63 2.31
C ARG A 43 -13.38 2.73 2.44
N SER A 44 -13.98 3.48 1.53
CA SER A 44 -15.41 3.32 1.17
C SER A 44 -15.59 2.36 -0.01
N GLU A 45 -14.60 2.33 -0.91
CA GLU A 45 -14.56 1.46 -2.08
C GLU A 45 -13.22 0.71 -2.17
N ARG A 46 -13.25 -0.48 -2.77
CA ARG A 46 -12.12 -1.40 -2.93
C ARG A 46 -11.84 -1.63 -4.41
N PRO A 47 -10.57 -1.51 -4.85
CA PRO A 47 -10.19 -1.88 -6.20
C PRO A 47 -10.13 -3.40 -6.34
N LEU A 48 -10.84 -3.95 -7.32
CA LEU A 48 -10.79 -5.35 -7.73
C LEU A 48 -10.13 -5.44 -9.10
N ARG A 49 -9.05 -6.23 -9.19
CA ARG A 49 -8.31 -6.44 -10.44
C ARG A 49 -8.88 -7.64 -11.19
N ASP A 50 -9.22 -7.43 -12.45
CA ASP A 50 -9.43 -8.47 -13.45
C ASP A 50 -8.06 -8.90 -14.04
N ARG A 51 -7.64 -10.14 -13.74
CA ARG A 51 -6.35 -10.68 -14.20
C ARG A 51 -6.32 -10.99 -15.70
N GLU A 52 -7.46 -11.27 -16.32
CA GLU A 52 -7.53 -11.60 -17.74
C GLU A 52 -7.39 -10.34 -18.60
N LYS A 53 -7.92 -9.22 -18.12
CA LYS A 53 -7.77 -7.92 -18.80
C LYS A 53 -6.39 -7.30 -18.58
N CYS A 54 -5.80 -7.50 -17.40
CA CYS A 54 -4.54 -6.88 -17.03
C CYS A 54 -3.35 -7.47 -17.80
N ASN A 55 -2.51 -6.61 -18.38
CA ASN A 55 -1.29 -7.00 -19.10
C ASN A 55 0.00 -6.61 -18.37
N ASP A 56 -0.08 -6.34 -17.07
CA ASP A 56 1.07 -5.97 -16.25
C ASP A 56 1.87 -4.73 -16.76
N CYS A 57 1.19 -3.72 -17.31
CA CYS A 57 1.84 -2.48 -17.78
C CYS A 57 2.36 -1.53 -16.68
N MET A 58 2.06 -1.81 -15.41
CA MET A 58 2.49 -1.05 -14.21
C MET A 58 2.07 0.42 -14.13
N ILE A 59 1.17 0.93 -14.98
CA ILE A 59 0.67 2.31 -14.86
C ILE A 59 -0.01 2.55 -13.51
N CYS A 60 -0.83 1.60 -13.05
CA CYS A 60 -1.47 1.67 -11.73
C CYS A 60 -0.46 1.67 -10.57
N PHE A 61 0.70 1.02 -10.74
CA PHE A 61 1.78 1.02 -9.77
C PHE A 61 2.39 2.41 -9.63
N PHE A 62 2.77 3.03 -10.76
CA PHE A 62 3.33 4.38 -10.75
C PHE A 62 2.35 5.46 -10.30
N ALA A 63 1.04 5.25 -10.53
CA ALA A 63 0.01 6.21 -10.16
C ALA A 63 -0.46 6.08 -8.70
N CYS A 64 -0.16 4.99 -8.00
CA CYS A 64 -0.66 4.76 -6.65
C CYS A 64 0.05 5.69 -5.64
N PRO A 65 -0.66 6.61 -4.98
CA PRO A 65 -0.04 7.55 -4.04
C PRO A 65 0.44 6.87 -2.74
N ASP A 66 -0.15 5.72 -2.39
CA ASP A 66 0.13 4.98 -1.16
C ASP A 66 1.01 3.74 -1.39
N SER A 67 1.61 3.60 -2.58
CA SER A 67 2.47 2.45 -2.96
C SER A 67 1.83 1.08 -2.70
N SER A 68 0.50 0.99 -2.74
CA SER A 68 -0.25 -0.21 -2.37
C SER A 68 -0.36 -1.23 -3.50
N VAL A 69 0.15 -0.95 -4.71
CA VAL A 69 0.23 -1.95 -5.77
C VAL A 69 1.52 -2.73 -5.60
N ILE A 70 1.41 -4.02 -5.31
CA ILE A 70 2.58 -4.88 -5.08
C ILE A 70 3.02 -5.50 -6.40
N VAL A 71 4.32 -5.41 -6.70
CA VAL A 71 4.93 -5.94 -7.92
C VAL A 71 5.95 -7.00 -7.53
N GLU A 72 5.83 -8.18 -8.12
CA GLU A 72 6.74 -9.31 -7.93
C GLU A 72 7.08 -9.88 -9.32
N ASP A 73 8.35 -10.19 -9.56
CA ASP A 73 8.83 -10.75 -10.83
C ASP A 73 8.39 -9.95 -12.08
N GLY A 74 8.33 -8.63 -11.95
CA GLY A 74 7.91 -7.72 -13.02
C GLY A 74 6.41 -7.72 -13.33
N LYS A 75 5.59 -8.38 -12.50
CA LYS A 75 4.13 -8.45 -12.65
C LYS A 75 3.44 -7.85 -11.44
N MET A 76 2.24 -7.33 -11.63
CA MET A 76 1.41 -6.90 -10.51
C MET A 76 1.00 -8.18 -9.77
N ALA A 77 1.42 -8.32 -8.53
CA ALA A 77 1.13 -9.49 -7.72
C ALA A 77 -0.25 -9.34 -7.07
N THR A 78 -0.45 -8.24 -6.34
CA THR A 78 -1.66 -7.96 -5.57
C THR A 78 -1.78 -6.45 -5.25
N ILE A 79 -2.84 -6.07 -4.54
CA ILE A 79 -2.98 -4.77 -3.89
C ILE A 79 -2.89 -4.99 -2.39
N ASP A 80 -2.02 -4.24 -1.72
CA ASP A 80 -1.92 -4.20 -0.27
C ASP A 80 -3.13 -3.48 0.33
N LEU A 81 -4.12 -4.26 0.74
CA LEU A 81 -5.33 -3.76 1.38
C LEU A 81 -5.10 -3.31 2.83
N LYS A 82 -3.91 -3.47 3.42
CA LYS A 82 -3.59 -2.83 4.70
C LYS A 82 -3.33 -1.34 4.52
N HIS A 83 -2.75 -0.92 3.39
CA HIS A 83 -2.41 0.48 3.14
C HIS A 83 -3.28 1.16 2.07
N CYS A 84 -3.98 0.39 1.23
CA CYS A 84 -4.86 0.93 0.20
C CYS A 84 -6.03 1.73 0.79
N LYS A 85 -6.15 3.01 0.45
CA LYS A 85 -7.24 3.90 0.89
C LYS A 85 -8.48 3.88 0.00
N GLY A 86 -8.45 3.16 -1.13
CA GLY A 86 -9.62 3.05 -2.01
C GLY A 86 -9.88 4.31 -2.83
N CYS A 87 -8.84 5.09 -3.14
CA CYS A 87 -8.96 6.38 -3.83
C CYS A 87 -9.36 6.30 -5.31
N GLY A 88 -9.37 5.11 -5.91
CA GLY A 88 -9.84 4.89 -7.29
C GLY A 88 -8.86 5.27 -8.41
N ILE A 89 -7.75 5.94 -8.12
CA ILE A 89 -6.77 6.41 -9.13
C ILE A 89 -6.30 5.26 -10.02
N CYS A 90 -5.98 4.09 -9.44
CA CYS A 90 -5.49 2.93 -10.19
C CYS A 90 -6.49 2.43 -11.24
N ALA A 91 -7.80 2.52 -10.98
CA ALA A 91 -8.82 2.19 -11.96
C ALA A 91 -8.93 3.27 -13.04
N GLN A 92 -8.96 4.54 -12.64
CA GLN A 92 -9.07 5.66 -13.58
C GLN A 92 -7.92 5.70 -14.61
N VAL A 93 -6.70 5.35 -14.19
CA VAL A 93 -5.53 5.36 -15.09
C VAL A 93 -5.35 4.07 -15.87
N CYS A 94 -6.13 3.02 -15.60
CA CYS A 94 -5.93 1.72 -16.22
C CYS A 94 -6.38 1.77 -17.70
N PRO A 95 -5.47 1.65 -18.69
CA PRO A 95 -5.85 1.75 -20.11
C PRO A 95 -6.61 0.52 -20.62
N ARG A 96 -6.81 -0.48 -19.76
CA ARG A 96 -7.41 -1.79 -20.07
C ARG A 96 -8.72 -2.01 -19.33
N ASP A 97 -9.16 -1.03 -18.51
CA ASP A 97 -10.29 -1.17 -17.59
C ASP A 97 -10.22 -2.47 -16.78
N ALA A 98 -9.01 -2.82 -16.35
CA ALA A 98 -8.71 -4.07 -15.66
C ALA A 98 -8.85 -3.94 -14.13
N ILE A 99 -9.25 -2.78 -13.62
CA ILE A 99 -9.48 -2.53 -12.20
C ILE A 99 -10.83 -1.84 -12.07
N GLU A 100 -11.73 -2.40 -11.26
CA GLU A 100 -13.04 -1.86 -10.94
C GLU A 100 -13.09 -1.49 -9.46
N LEU A 101 -13.78 -0.40 -9.09
CA LEU A 101 -14.04 -0.05 -7.70
C LEU A 101 -15.40 -0.61 -7.29
N LYS A 102 -15.44 -1.33 -6.18
CA LYS A 102 -16.69 -1.80 -5.56
C LYS A 102 -16.79 -1.33 -4.13
N ASN A 103 -18.00 -1.12 -3.62
CA ASN A 103 -18.21 -0.84 -2.20
C ASN A 103 -17.45 -1.84 -1.30
N GLU A 104 -16.74 -1.36 -0.28
CA GLU A 104 -15.84 -2.19 0.55
C GLU A 104 -16.55 -3.40 1.18
N ILE A 105 -17.79 -3.22 1.67
CA ILE A 105 -18.56 -4.30 2.31
C ILE A 105 -18.92 -5.38 1.30
N ILE A 106 -19.31 -4.97 0.09
CA ILE A 106 -19.65 -5.91 -1.00
C ILE A 106 -18.39 -6.63 -1.46
N ALA A 107 -17.30 -5.89 -1.69
CA ALA A 107 -16.05 -6.44 -2.19
C ALA A 107 -15.44 -7.48 -1.23
N ARG A 108 -15.51 -7.25 0.09
CA ARG A 108 -15.06 -8.24 1.08
C ARG A 108 -15.80 -9.57 0.97
N LYS A 109 -17.12 -9.54 0.76
CA LYS A 109 -17.93 -10.76 0.64
C LYS A 109 -17.55 -11.57 -0.60
N LEU A 110 -17.26 -10.89 -1.71
CA LEU A 110 -16.85 -11.52 -2.97
C LEU A 110 -15.47 -12.22 -2.88
N GLU A 111 -14.62 -11.86 -1.92
CA GLU A 111 -13.33 -12.54 -1.69
C GLU A 111 -13.45 -13.74 -0.74
N GLU A 112 -14.53 -13.80 0.05
CA GLU A 112 -14.79 -14.87 1.02
C GLU A 112 -15.55 -16.06 0.39
N GLU A 113 -16.09 -15.88 -0.84
CA GLU A 113 -16.80 -16.88 -1.66
C GLU A 113 -15.87 -17.54 -2.70
#